data_AF-G1UWE6-F1
#
_entry.id   AF-G1UWE6-F1
#
_cell.length_a   1.000
_cell.length_b   1.000
_cell.length_c   1.000
_cell.angle_alpha   90.00
_cell.angle_beta   90.00
_cell.angle_gamma   90.00
#
_symmetry.space_group_name_H-M   'P 1'
#
loop_
_entity.id
_entity.type
_entity.pdbx_description
1 polymer ?
#
loop_
_entity_poly.entity_id
_entity_poly.type
_entity_poly.pdbx_seq_one_letter_code
_entity_poly.pdbx_strand_id
1 'polypeptide(L)' 'MKTDIRVRRADAACALQKAHGQGLYTDLTDLLEAEIAEAQEELESASGNIAIWRAQGRAAGARNLLAAITPRNAG' A
#
# COMPACT_ATOMS: atom_id res chain seq x y z
N MET A 1 -7.31 16.31 22.09
CA MET A 1 -6.11 15.48 22.02
C MET A 1 -5.91 15.04 20.57
N LYS A 2 -5.01 15.69 19.81
CA LYS A 2 -4.68 15.25 18.45
C LYS A 2 -3.77 14.03 18.60
N THR A 3 -4.33 12.83 18.50
CA THR A 3 -3.50 11.62 18.44
C THR A 3 -2.54 11.77 17.27
N ASP A 4 -1.24 11.64 17.54
CA ASP A 4 -0.18 11.80 16.53
C ASP A 4 -0.49 10.88 15.34
N ILE A 5 -0.56 11.46 14.14
CA ILE A 5 -0.88 10.74 12.90
C ILE A 5 0.10 9.59 12.67
N ARG A 6 1.35 9.73 13.10
CA ARG A 6 2.38 8.68 13.02
C ARG A 6 2.06 7.52 13.93
N VAL A 7 1.59 7.79 15.15
CA VAL A 7 1.16 6.75 16.11
C VAL A 7 -0.04 5.99 15.55
N ARG A 8 -1.06 6.69 15.06
CA ARG A 8 -2.23 6.05 14.43
C ARG A 8 -1.85 5.14 13.26
N ARG A 9 -0.90 5.58 12.43
CA ARG A 9 -0.40 4.78 11.29
C ARG A 9 0.34 3.53 11.79
N ALA A 10 1.19 3.66 12.80
CA ALA A 10 1.92 2.52 13.38
C ALA A 10 0.97 1.50 14.01
N ASP A 11 -0.05 1.97 14.75
CA ASP A 11 -1.05 1.11 15.38
C ASP A 11 -1.87 0.33 14.33
N ALA A 12 -2.31 1.00 13.27
CA ALA A 12 -3.04 0.36 12.17
C ALA A 12 -2.18 -0.69 11.44
N ALA A 13 -0.92 -0.38 11.15
CA ALA A 13 0.00 -1.33 10.54
C ALA A 13 0.24 -2.55 11.45
N CYS A 14 0.44 -2.33 12.76
CA CYS A 14 0.60 -3.39 13.75
C CYS A 14 -0.66 -4.29 13.84
N ALA A 15 -1.86 -3.70 13.79
CA ALA A 15 -3.11 -4.45 13.78
C ALA A 15 -3.23 -5.34 12.52
N LEU A 16 -2.91 -4.80 11.34
CA LEU A 16 -2.93 -5.56 10.08
C LEU A 16 -1.87 -6.66 10.07
N GLN A 17 -0.65 -6.41 10.54
CA GLN A 17 0.39 -7.44 10.69
C GLN A 17 -0.07 -8.61 11.56
N LYS A 18 -0.81 -8.33 12.65
CA LYS A 18 -1.37 -9.39 13.53
C LYS A 18 -2.52 -10.15 12.87
N ALA A 19 -3.20 -9.55 11.91
CA ALA A 19 -4.24 -10.18 11.11
C ALA A 19 -3.68 -10.98 9.92
N HIS A 20 -2.35 -11.11 9.79
CA HIS A 20 -1.72 -11.88 8.71
C HIS A 20 -2.28 -13.30 8.62
N GLY A 21 -2.62 -13.72 7.40
CA GLY A 21 -3.25 -15.02 7.12
C GLY A 21 -4.77 -15.05 7.35
N GLN A 22 -5.39 -13.95 7.77
CA GLN A 22 -6.85 -13.81 7.79
C GLN A 22 -7.34 -13.25 6.46
N GLY A 23 -8.59 -13.59 6.08
CA GLY A 23 -9.16 -13.20 4.78
C GLY A 23 -9.07 -11.70 4.50
N LEU A 24 -9.41 -10.84 5.48
CA LEU A 24 -9.34 -9.38 5.31
C LEU A 24 -7.91 -8.86 5.07
N TYR A 25 -6.89 -9.52 5.63
CA TYR A 25 -5.51 -9.17 5.34
C TYR A 25 -5.17 -9.50 3.88
N THR A 26 -5.56 -10.69 3.41
CA THR A 26 -5.38 -11.11 2.02
C THR A 26 -6.12 -10.20 1.05
N ASP A 27 -7.39 -9.89 1.30
CA ASP A 27 -8.18 -8.98 0.45
C ASP A 27 -7.52 -7.59 0.34
N LEU A 28 -6.92 -7.10 1.43
CA LEU A 28 -6.19 -5.84 1.44
C LEU A 28 -4.87 -5.93 0.66
N THR A 29 -4.12 -7.02 0.79
CA THR A 29 -2.88 -7.21 0.00
C THR A 29 -3.20 -7.28 -1.49
N ASP A 30 -4.24 -8.03 -1.86
CA ASP A 30 -4.67 -8.18 -3.25
C ASP A 30 -5.11 -6.83 -3.84
N LEU A 31 -5.85 -6.02 -3.06
CA LEU A 31 -6.23 -4.66 -3.47
C LEU A 31 -5.02 -3.75 -3.68
N LEU A 32 -4.01 -3.82 -2.79
CA LEU A 32 -2.80 -3.02 -2.93
C LEU A 32 -1.94 -3.46 -4.12
N GLU A 33 -1.90 -4.76 -4.41
CA GLU A 33 -1.23 -5.31 -5.60
C GLU A 33 -1.93 -4.89 -6.89
N ALA A 34 -3.27 -4.92 -6.91
CA ALA A 34 -4.06 -4.41 -8.03
C ALA A 34 -3.79 -2.91 -8.28
N GLU A 35 -3.75 -2.07 -7.24
CA GLU A 35 -3.42 -0.65 -7.37
C GLU A 35 -2.01 -0.42 -7.96
N ILE A 36 -1.04 -1.27 -7.61
CA ILE A 36 0.31 -1.22 -8.20
C ILE A 36 0.25 -1.56 -9.69
N ALA A 37 -0.49 -2.61 -10.06
CA ALA A 37 -0.63 -3.04 -11.45
C ALA A 37 -1.34 -1.97 -12.30
N GLU A 38 -2.47 -1.44 -11.84
CA GLU A 38 -3.20 -0.38 -12.53
C GLU A 38 -2.34 0.89 -12.70
N ALA A 39 -1.55 1.25 -11.70
CA ALA A 39 -0.62 2.36 -11.80
C ALA A 39 0.53 2.07 -12.80
N GLN A 40 0.94 0.81 -12.98
CA GLN A 40 1.92 0.43 -13.99
C GLN A 40 1.34 0.52 -15.41
N GLU A 41 0.10 0.05 -15.61
CA GLU A 41 -0.60 0.20 -16.89
C GLU A 41 -0.80 1.69 -17.27
N GLU A 42 -1.10 2.54 -16.28
CA GLU A 42 -1.17 4.00 -16.49
C GLU A 42 0.21 4.57 -16.88
N LEU A 43 1.31 4.09 -16.29
CA LEU A 43 2.65 4.53 -16.65
C LEU A 43 3.05 4.17 -18.08
N GLU A 44 2.68 2.96 -18.52
CA GLU A 44 2.98 2.48 -19.87
C GLU A 44 2.21 3.26 -20.95
N SER A 45 1.01 3.75 -20.62
CA SER A 45 0.14 4.49 -21.53
C SER A 45 0.25 6.03 -21.40
N ALA A 46 0.93 6.54 -20.37
CA ALA A 46 1.04 7.98 -20.10
C ALA A 46 2.01 8.70 -21.06
N SER A 47 1.51 9.78 -21.67
CA SER A 47 2.31 10.67 -22.52
C SER A 47 2.68 12.01 -21.87
N GLY A 48 2.16 12.29 -20.68
CA GLY A 48 2.33 13.57 -19.98
C GLY A 48 2.94 13.42 -18.60
N ASN A 49 3.85 14.33 -18.24
CA ASN A 49 4.57 14.31 -16.96
C ASN A 49 3.66 14.24 -15.73
N ILE A 50 2.50 14.91 -15.75
CA ILE A 50 1.54 14.90 -14.63
C ILE A 50 0.94 13.49 -14.43
N ALA A 51 0.58 12.81 -15.52
CA ALA A 51 0.05 11.44 -15.45
C ALA A 51 1.12 10.48 -14.94
N ILE A 52 2.34 10.60 -15.46
CA ILE A 52 3.51 9.82 -15.01
C ILE A 52 3.74 10.00 -13.50
N TRP A 53 3.82 11.24 -13.01
CA TRP A 53 4.06 11.49 -11.59
C TRP A 53 2.93 11.00 -10.69
N ARG A 54 1.68 11.13 -11.13
CA ARG A 54 0.52 10.62 -10.40
C ARG A 54 0.59 9.11 -10.27
N ALA A 55 0.79 8.40 -11.37
CA ALA A 55 0.86 6.94 -11.39
C ALA A 55 2.06 6.42 -10.57
N GLN A 56 3.23 7.05 -10.70
CA GLN A 56 4.39 6.76 -9.84
C GLN A 56 4.08 6.97 -8.35
N GLY A 57 3.41 8.07 -8.00
CA GLY A 57 3.01 8.38 -6.64
C GLY A 57 2.04 7.35 -6.04
N ARG A 58 1.03 6.90 -6.82
CA ARG A 58 0.10 5.86 -6.39
C ARG A 58 0.82 4.53 -6.18
N ALA A 59 1.61 4.08 -7.15
CA ALA A 59 2.37 2.84 -7.05
C ALA A 59 3.35 2.86 -5.86
N ALA A 60 4.06 3.97 -5.63
CA ALA A 60 4.96 4.13 -4.49
C ALA A 60 4.18 4.12 -3.16
N GLY A 61 3.02 4.78 -3.11
CA GLY A 61 2.13 4.78 -1.94
C GLY A 61 1.66 3.38 -1.57
N ALA A 62 1.17 2.61 -2.55
CA ALA A 62 0.71 1.23 -2.35
C ALA A 62 1.85 0.31 -1.90
N ARG A 63 3.04 0.37 -2.54
CA ARG A 63 4.23 -0.39 -2.11
C ARG A 63 4.63 -0.07 -0.68
N ASN A 64 4.59 1.21 -0.28
CA ASN A 64 4.91 1.63 1.08
C ASN A 64 3.89 1.12 2.11
N LEU A 65 2.62 0.98 1.73
CA LEU A 65 1.58 0.40 2.59
C LEU A 65 1.76 -1.11 2.71
N LEU A 66 1.97 -1.80 1.59
CA LEU A 66 2.23 -3.24 1.55
C LEU A 66 3.43 -3.60 2.44
N ALA A 67 4.56 -2.93 2.23
CA ALA A 67 5.77 -3.12 3.03
C ALA A 67 5.57 -2.82 4.54
N ALA A 68 4.66 -1.91 4.88
CA ALA A 68 4.34 -1.60 6.28
C ALA A 68 3.49 -2.70 6.95
N ILE A 69 2.66 -3.42 6.19
CA ILE A 69 1.75 -4.44 6.73
C ILE A 69 2.29 -5.87 6.63
N THR A 70 3.29 -6.10 5.77
CA THR A 70 3.98 -7.41 5.67
C THR A 70 4.73 -7.73 6.99
N PRO A 71 4.46 -8.87 7.64
CA PRO A 71 5.21 -9.27 8.83
C PRO A 71 6.67 -9.56 8.49
N ARG A 72 7.61 -9.09 9.32
CA ARG A 72 9.06 -9.28 9.12
C ARG A 72 9.53 -10.73 9.25
N ASN A 73 8.68 -11.62 9.77
CA ASN A 73 8.98 -13.03 10.05
C ASN A 73 8.07 -13.99 9.26
N ALA A 74 7.39 -13.53 8.20
CA ALA A 74 6.64 -14.41 7.30
C ALA A 74 7.62 -15.10 6.34
N GLY A 75 8.32 -16.11 6.83
CA GLY A 75 9.23 -16.99 6.11
C GLY A 75 9.19 -18.39 6.71
#